data_AF-A0A1Q6QJE1-F1
#
_entry.id   AF-A0A1Q6QJE1-F1
#
_cell.length_a   1.000
_cell.length_b   1.000
_cell.length_c   1.000
_cell.angle_alpha   90.00
_cell.angle_beta   90.00
_cell.angle_gamma   90.00
#
_symmetry.space_group_name_H-M   'P 1'
#
loop_
_entity.id
_entity.type
_entity.pdbx_description
1 polymer ?
#
loop_
_entity_poly.entity_id
_entity_poly.type
_entity_poly.pdbx_seq_one_letter_code
_entity_poly.pdbx_strand_id
1 'polypeptide(L)' 'MAEVAAKAADSVVEINTETVSSSFYGGQRVSQSAGSGVILSADGYIVTNNHVVAGADSITVRTRDGKSYWGYYTPKIG' A
#
# COMPACT_ATOMS: atom_id res chain seq x y z
N MET A 1 -13.94 11.34 21.26
CA MET A 1 -12.72 11.28 20.41
C MET A 1 -12.18 9.86 20.28
N ALA A 2 -12.03 9.10 21.38
CA ALA A 2 -11.49 7.74 21.33
C ALA A 2 -12.31 6.72 20.50
N GLU A 3 -13.64 6.81 20.51
CA GLU A 3 -14.52 5.84 19.82
C GLU A 3 -14.47 5.96 18.28
N VAL A 4 -14.42 7.18 17.76
CA VAL A 4 -14.33 7.45 16.30
C VAL A 4 -12.96 7.01 15.78
N ALA A 5 -11.90 7.27 16.54
CA ALA A 5 -10.55 6.80 16.20
C ALA A 5 -10.47 5.27 16.21
N ALA A 6 -11.11 4.61 17.17
CA ALA A 6 -11.13 3.14 17.25
C ALA A 6 -11.85 2.52 16.04
N LYS A 7 -13.02 3.04 15.66
CA LYS A 7 -13.76 2.54 14.48
C LYS A 7 -13.02 2.79 13.17
N ALA A 8 -12.38 3.95 13.01
CA ALA A 8 -11.61 4.25 11.82
C ALA A 8 -10.33 3.41 11.72
N ALA A 9 -9.68 3.12 12.85
CA ALA A 9 -8.43 2.36 12.89
C ALA A 9 -8.57 0.93 12.36
N ASP A 10 -9.76 0.32 12.42
CA ASP A 10 -10.00 -1.02 11.86
C ASP A 10 -10.11 -1.00 10.32
N SER A 11 -10.35 0.17 9.73
CA SER A 11 -10.37 0.36 8.28
C SER A 11 -9.05 0.90 7.71
N VAL A 12 -8.07 1.23 8.57
CA VAL A 12 -6.76 1.74 8.15
C VAL A 12 -5.78 0.58 7.98
N VAL A 13 -5.06 0.61 6.87
CA VAL A 13 -4.03 -0.37 6.53
C VAL A 13 -2.71 0.33 6.24
N GLU A 14 -1.62 -0.38 6.49
CA GLU A 14 -0.29 0.01 6.06
C GLU A 14 -0.03 -0.55 4.66
N ILE A 15 0.60 0.23 3.81
CA ILE A 15 0.95 -0.15 2.44
C ILE A 15 2.45 0.01 2.29
N ASN A 16 3.12 -1.10 2.02
CA ASN A 16 4.53 -1.13 1.70
C ASN A 16 4.69 -1.50 0.24
N THR A 17 5.52 -0.74 -0.46
CA THR A 17 5.79 -0.93 -1.88
C THR A 17 7.27 -1.06 -2.12
N GLU A 18 7.65 -1.95 -3.01
CA GLU A 18 9.05 -2.10 -3.41
C GLU A 18 9.19 -1.76 -4.89
N THR A 19 10.18 -0.94 -5.20
CA THR A 19 10.57 -0.62 -6.56
C THR A 19 11.99 -1.11 -6.79
N VAL A 20 12.14 -1.87 -7.86
CA VAL A 20 13.37 -2.50 -8.29
C VAL A 20 13.97 -1.64 -9.39
N SER A 21 14.98 -0.86 -9.03
CA SER A 21 15.73 -0.05 -9.99
C SER A 21 17.00 -0.79 -10.42
N SER A 22 17.09 -1.15 -11.70
CA SER A 22 18.32 -1.68 -12.27
C SER A 22 19.32 -0.55 -12.49
N SER A 23 20.45 -0.57 -11.79
CA SER A 23 21.55 0.36 -12.00
C SER A 23 22.34 -0.03 -13.25
N PHE A 24 22.84 0.98 -13.97
CA PHE A 24 23.60 0.87 -15.22
C PHE A 24 24.85 -0.04 -15.14
N TYR A 25 25.36 -0.32 -13.94
CA TYR A 25 26.51 -1.20 -13.70
C TYR A 25 26.12 -2.64 -13.32
N GLY A 26 24.89 -3.07 -13.62
CA GLY A 26 24.41 -4.43 -13.32
C GLY A 26 24.01 -4.66 -11.85
N GLY A 27 23.92 -3.59 -11.05
CA GLY A 27 23.45 -3.65 -9.67
C GLY A 27 21.96 -3.39 -9.56
N GLN A 28 21.19 -4.33 -9.01
CA GLN A 28 19.78 -4.11 -8.69
C GLN A 28 19.68 -3.39 -7.34
N ARG A 29 18.99 -2.25 -7.29
CA ARG A 29 18.66 -1.56 -6.03
C ARG A 29 17.16 -1.71 -5.78
N VAL A 30 16.83 -2.32 -4.64
CA VAL A 30 15.47 -2.33 -4.13
C VAL A 30 15.26 -1.07 -3.30
N SER A 31 14.30 -0.26 -3.68
CA SER A 31 13.83 0.89 -2.91
C SER A 31 12.49 0.54 -2.29
N GLN A 32 12.37 0.73 -0.98
CA GLN A 32 11.12 0.52 -0.25
C GLN A 32 10.46 1.86 0.03
N SER A 33 9.16 1.93 -0.15
CA SER A 33 8.32 3.05 0.23
C SER A 33 7.18 2.54 1.11
N ALA A 34 6.80 3.34 2.09
CA ALA A 34 5.76 3.02 3.05
C ALA A 34 4.70 4.13 3.05
N GLY A 35 3.44 3.75 3.12
CA GLY A 35 2.30 4.63 3.17
C GLY A 35 1.13 4.01 3.92
N SER A 36 0.01 4.71 3.94
CA SER A 36 -1.23 4.21 4.52
C SER A 36 -2.35 4.20 3.49
N GLY A 37 -3.34 3.36 3.74
CA GLY A 37 -4.56 3.30 2.95
C GLY A 37 -5.78 3.08 3.84
N VAL A 38 -6.94 3.24 3.24
CA VAL A 38 -8.23 2.99 3.88
C VAL A 38 -9.00 1.98 3.05
N ILE A 39 -9.56 0.96 3.72
CA ILE A 39 -10.46 -0.01 3.13
C ILE A 39 -11.79 0.69 2.84
N LEU A 40 -12.16 0.75 1.56
CA LEU A 40 -13.40 1.39 1.09
C LEU A 40 -14.56 0.39 1.04
N SER A 41 -14.27 -0.89 0.76
CA SER A 41 -15.26 -1.94 0.59
C SER A 41 -14.75 -3.27 1.13
N ALA A 42 -15.68 -4.13 1.57
CA ALA A 42 -15.39 -5.44 2.17
C ALA A 42 -14.83 -6.46 1.15
N ASP A 43 -14.88 -6.14 -0.14
CA ASP A 43 -14.22 -6.88 -1.23
C ASP A 43 -12.68 -6.69 -1.24
N GLY A 44 -12.15 -5.83 -0.36
CA GLY A 44 -10.72 -5.57 -0.26
C GLY A 44 -10.26 -4.38 -1.09
N TYR A 45 -11.18 -3.53 -1.59
CA TYR A 45 -10.80 -2.31 -2.28
C TYR A 45 -10.21 -1.28 -1.31
N ILE A 46 -8.94 -0.91 -1.54
CA ILE A 46 -8.19 0.02 -0.71
C ILE A 46 -7.86 1.28 -1.51
N VAL A 47 -8.06 2.43 -0.88
CA VAL A 47 -7.68 3.73 -1.44
C VAL A 47 -6.42 4.23 -0.72
N THR A 48 -5.45 4.69 -1.50
CA THR A 48 -4.22 5.33 -1.03
C THR A 48 -3.81 6.45 -1.98
N ASN A 49 -2.77 7.18 -1.60
CA ASN A 49 -2.19 8.21 -2.44
C ASN A 49 -1.51 7.58 -3.66
N ASN A 50 -1.69 8.19 -4.83
CA ASN A 50 -1.11 7.68 -6.08
C ASN A 50 0.41 7.52 -6.01
N HIS A 51 1.14 8.50 -5.44
CA HIS A 51 2.60 8.43 -5.34
C HIS A 51 3.12 7.30 -4.43
N VAL A 52 2.26 6.69 -3.59
CA VAL A 52 2.65 5.55 -2.74
C VAL A 52 2.80 4.29 -3.58
N VAL A 53 1.93 4.11 -4.59
CA VAL A 53 1.83 2.87 -5.39
C VAL A 53 2.27 3.03 -6.84
N ALA A 54 2.45 4.27 -7.31
CA ALA A 54 2.90 4.55 -8.68
C ALA A 54 4.34 4.06 -8.89
N GLY A 55 4.52 3.16 -9.87
CA GLY A 55 5.84 2.61 -10.20
C GLY A 55 6.39 1.61 -9.19
N ALA A 56 5.53 1.08 -8.30
CA ALA A 56 5.87 -0.05 -7.45
C ALA A 56 5.88 -1.35 -8.27
N ASP A 57 6.92 -2.16 -8.11
CA ASP A 57 6.99 -3.51 -8.67
C ASP A 57 6.22 -4.50 -7.79
N SER A 58 6.22 -4.29 -6.47
CA SER A 58 5.44 -5.06 -5.51
C SER A 58 4.68 -4.16 -4.55
N ILE A 59 3.47 -4.58 -4.17
CA ILE A 59 2.62 -3.88 -3.21
C ILE A 59 2.15 -4.89 -2.16
N THR A 60 2.52 -4.63 -0.91
CA THR A 60 2.11 -5.41 0.25
C THR A 60 1.26 -4.55 1.18
N VAL A 61 0.07 -5.02 1.50
CA VAL A 61 -0.84 -4.39 2.45
C VAL A 61 -0.79 -5.14 3.77
N ARG A 62 -0.54 -4.43 4.87
CA ARG A 62 -0.62 -4.96 6.23
C ARG A 62 -1.82 -4.39 6.95
N THR A 63 -2.69 -5.29 7.40
CA THR A 63 -3.85 -4.96 8.22
C THR A 63 -3.46 -4.80 9.68
N ARG A 64 -4.30 -4.12 10.47
CA ARG A 64 -4.12 -3.94 11.92
C ARG A 64 -3.96 -5.26 12.65
N ASP A 65 -4.62 -6.32 12.17
CA ASP A 65 -4.58 -7.67 12.70
C ASP A 65 -3.20 -8.35 12.51
N GLY A 66 -2.27 -7.69 11.83
CA GLY A 66 -0.94 -8.22 11.50
C GLY A 66 -0.92 -9.12 10.27
N LYS A 67 -2.05 -9.29 9.56
CA LYS A 67 -2.10 -10.05 8.31
C LYS A 67 -1.60 -9.21 7.15
N SER A 68 -0.78 -9.83 6.30
CA SER A 68 -0.23 -9.21 5.10
C SER A 68 -0.84 -9.83 3.83
N TYR A 69 -1.16 -8.99 2.86
CA TYR A 69 -1.75 -9.37 1.58
C TYR A 69 -1.00 -8.72 0.43
N TRP A 70 -0.91 -9.43 -0.69
CA TRP A 70 -0.40 -8.85 -1.93
C TRP A 70 -1.52 -8.12 -2.64
N GLY A 71 -1.23 -6.90 -3.11
CA GLY A 71 -2.18 -6.06 -3.80
C GLY A 71 -1.75 -5.77 -5.23
N TYR A 72 -2.73 -5.40 -6.06
CA TYR A 72 -2.48 -4.85 -7.39
C TYR A 72 -3.02 -3.43 -7.43
N TYR A 73 -2.23 -2.53 -8.00
CA TYR A 73 -2.66 -1.17 -8.24
C TYR A 73 -3.50 -1.10 -9.53
N THR A 74 -4.73 -0.60 -9.42
CA THR A 74 -5.55 -0.24 -10.59
C THR A 74 -5.55 1.28 -10.74
N PRO A 75 -4.93 1.84 -11.78
CA PRO A 75 -5.01 3.27 -12.05
C PRO A 75 -6.46 3.65 -12.33
N LYS A 76 -6.96 4.71 -11.67
CA LYS A 76 -8.27 5.27 -12.01
C LYS A 76 -8.11 6.06 -13.31
N ILE A 77 -8.46 5.43 -14.43
CA ILE A 77 -8.50 6.07 -15.74
C ILE A 77 -9.62 7.12 -15.66
N GLY A 78 -9.25 8.40 -15.81
CA GLY A 78 -10.17 9.53 -15.82
C GLY A 78 -10.89 9.67 -17.15
#